data_AF-A0A7Y7DGZ2-F1
#
_entry.id   AF-A0A7Y7DGZ2-F1
#
_cell.length_a   1.000
_cell.length_b   1.000
_cell.length_c   1.000
_cell.angle_alpha   90.00
_cell.angle_beta   90.00
_cell.angle_gamma   90.00
#
_symmetry.space_group_name_H-M   'P 1'
#
loop_
_entity.id
_entity.type
_entity.pdbx_description
1 polymer ?
#
loop_
_entity_poly.entity_id
_entity_poly.type
_entity_poly.pdbx_seq_one_letter_code
_entity_poly.pdbx_strand_id
1 'polypeptide(L)'
;MKKLVVLFLGLTLSASTLVANNNPIEKAKEQLRVEITKLLGSNEFPLVNADIAKAEVSILVNSDNQLVIVSVTSENQFLVDYLKRKLNYKKVNVKAFKKMKIYKMPVKIIKA
;
A
#
# COMPACT_ATOMS: atom_id res chain seq x y z
N MET A 1 -23.92 -17.03 51.93
CA MET A 1 -22.58 -17.30 51.37
C MET A 1 -22.62 -17.01 49.86
N LYS A 2 -22.18 -15.83 49.40
CA LYS A 2 -22.14 -15.52 47.97
C LYS A 2 -20.68 -15.62 47.51
N LYS A 3 -20.40 -16.63 46.67
CA LYS A 3 -19.07 -16.91 46.13
C LYS A 3 -18.80 -15.95 44.97
N LEU A 4 -17.78 -15.11 45.10
CA LEU A 4 -17.30 -14.24 44.04
C LEU A 4 -16.36 -15.06 43.16
N VAL A 5 -16.83 -15.48 41.98
CA VAL A 5 -15.98 -16.13 40.98
C VAL A 5 -15.39 -15.02 40.12
N VAL A 6 -14.12 -14.67 40.37
CA VAL A 6 -13.38 -13.71 39.56
C VAL A 6 -12.74 -14.47 38.40
N LEU A 7 -13.28 -14.25 37.20
CA LEU A 7 -12.76 -14.82 35.95
C LEU A 7 -11.58 -13.96 35.46
N PHE A 8 -10.35 -14.44 35.62
CA PHE A 8 -9.17 -13.82 35.03
C PHE A 8 -9.11 -14.13 33.53
N LEU A 9 -9.40 -13.13 32.70
CA LEU A 9 -9.24 -13.22 31.25
C LEU A 9 -7.79 -12.91 30.89
N GLY A 10 -7.00 -13.95 30.63
CA GLY A 10 -5.60 -13.81 30.18
C GLY A 10 -5.54 -13.27 28.75
N LEU A 11 -5.12 -12.02 28.60
CA LEU A 11 -4.92 -11.39 27.29
C LEU A 11 -3.57 -11.87 26.72
N THR A 12 -3.58 -12.87 25.82
CA THR A 12 -2.36 -13.27 25.10
C THR A 12 -2.15 -12.32 23.92
N LEU A 13 -1.28 -11.33 24.12
CA LEU A 13 -0.82 -10.44 23.05
C LEU A 13 0.18 -11.20 22.17
N SER A 14 -0.30 -11.77 21.06
CA SER A 14 0.52 -12.35 20.01
C SER A 14 1.24 -11.22 19.25
N ALA A 15 2.42 -10.82 19.73
CA ALA A 15 3.27 -9.89 18.99
C ALA A 15 3.89 -10.62 17.80
N SER A 16 3.32 -10.45 16.60
CA SER A 16 3.97 -10.86 15.36
C SER A 16 5.24 -10.02 15.18
N THR A 17 6.41 -10.64 15.34
CA THR A 17 7.69 -10.00 15.10
C THR A 17 7.85 -9.74 13.60
N LEU A 18 7.83 -8.47 13.21
CA LEU A 18 8.19 -8.06 11.85
C LEU A 18 9.66 -8.38 11.63
N VAL A 19 9.95 -9.34 10.75
CA VAL A 19 11.33 -9.72 10.38
C VAL A 19 12.01 -8.53 9.72
N ALA A 20 13.06 -8.00 10.35
CA ALA A 20 13.86 -6.89 9.83
C ALA A 20 14.87 -7.42 8.80
N ASN A 21 14.62 -7.14 7.51
CA ASN A 21 15.61 -7.35 6.45
C ASN A 21 16.52 -6.11 6.37
N ASN A 22 17.83 -6.27 6.62
CA ASN A 22 18.78 -5.15 6.69
C ASN A 22 19.22 -4.60 5.33
N ASN A 23 18.68 -5.08 4.21
CA ASN A 23 18.97 -4.52 2.88
C ASN A 23 18.31 -3.13 2.71
N PRO A 24 19.08 -2.05 2.50
CA PRO A 24 18.53 -0.68 2.38
C PRO A 24 17.52 -0.51 1.24
N ILE A 25 17.65 -1.26 0.15
CA ILE A 25 16.75 -1.19 -1.00
C ILE A 25 15.40 -1.83 -0.67
N GLU A 26 15.41 -3.00 -0.03
CA GLU A 26 14.18 -3.67 0.41
C GLU A 26 13.43 -2.83 1.43
N LYS A 27 14.15 -2.21 2.38
CA LYS A 27 13.55 -1.30 3.35
C LYS A 27 12.86 -0.11 2.68
N ALA A 28 13.50 0.49 1.67
CA ALA A 28 12.89 1.60 0.95
C ALA A 28 11.67 1.16 0.14
N LYS A 29 11.70 -0.04 -0.46
CA LYS A 29 10.57 -0.61 -1.19
C LYS A 29 9.36 -0.80 -0.30
N GLU A 30 9.55 -1.32 0.91
CA GLU A 30 8.49 -1.44 1.91
C GLU A 30 7.98 -0.07 2.37
N GLN A 31 8.86 0.91 2.60
CA GLN A 31 8.45 2.28 2.94
C GLN A 31 7.58 2.91 1.84
N LEU A 32 7.98 2.78 0.58
CA LEU A 32 7.21 3.28 -0.56
C LEU A 32 5.85 2.59 -0.64
N ARG A 33 5.81 1.27 -0.45
CA ARG A 33 4.58 0.49 -0.45
C ARG A 33 3.62 0.97 0.65
N VAL A 34 4.13 1.26 1.85
CA VAL A 34 3.33 1.79 2.96
C VAL A 34 2.79 3.18 2.62
N GLU A 35 3.60 4.07 2.07
CA GLU A 35 3.14 5.41 1.64
C GLU A 35 2.09 5.34 0.54
N ILE A 36 2.29 4.51 -0.48
CA ILE A 36 1.31 4.30 -1.56
C ILE A 36 0.01 3.75 -1.01
N THR A 37 0.06 2.75 -0.13
CA THR A 37 -1.15 2.19 0.51
C THR A 37 -1.92 3.26 1.28
N LYS A 38 -1.22 4.14 2.02
CA LYS A 38 -1.84 5.27 2.71
C LYS A 38 -2.49 6.27 1.75
N LEU A 39 -1.83 6.58 0.63
CA LEU A 39 -2.37 7.49 -0.39
C LEU A 39 -3.62 6.93 -1.07
N LEU A 40 -3.65 5.62 -1.32
CA LEU A 40 -4.81 4.95 -1.87
C LEU A 40 -5.97 5.02 -0.87
N GLY A 41 -5.71 4.84 0.43
CA GLY A 41 -6.76 4.84 1.44
C GLY A 41 -7.51 3.50 1.46
N SER A 42 -7.76 2.98 2.65
CA SER A 42 -8.50 1.74 2.83
C SER A 42 -9.97 1.95 2.47
N ASN A 43 -10.54 1.06 1.65
CA ASN A 43 -11.96 1.04 1.24
C ASN A 43 -12.45 2.20 0.35
N GLU A 44 -11.56 3.04 -0.17
CA GLU A 44 -11.96 4.18 -1.02
C GLU A 44 -12.20 3.81 -2.50
N PHE A 45 -11.87 2.58 -2.90
CA PHE A 45 -12.18 2.06 -4.23
C PHE A 45 -13.36 1.08 -4.15
N PRO A 46 -14.55 1.45 -4.69
CA PRO A 46 -15.71 0.57 -4.65
C PRO A 46 -15.55 -0.59 -5.64
N LEU A 47 -15.50 -1.80 -5.11
CA LEU A 47 -15.55 -3.04 -5.86
C LEU A 47 -17.02 -3.46 -6.05
N VAL A 48 -17.69 -2.80 -7.00
CA VAL A 48 -19.15 -2.93 -7.19
C VAL A 48 -19.53 -4.32 -7.74
N ASN A 49 -18.81 -4.80 -8.76
CA ASN A 49 -19.16 -6.01 -9.52
C ASN A 49 -18.04 -7.07 -9.59
N ALA A 50 -17.00 -6.95 -8.76
CA ALA A 50 -15.87 -7.87 -8.76
C ALA A 50 -15.27 -8.01 -7.37
N ASP A 51 -14.80 -9.21 -7.00
CA ASP A 51 -14.13 -9.41 -5.71
C ASP A 51 -12.67 -8.95 -5.75
N ILE A 52 -12.09 -8.81 -6.95
CA ILE A 52 -10.69 -8.43 -7.16
C ILE A 52 -10.60 -7.49 -8.35
N ALA A 53 -9.81 -6.42 -8.20
CA ALA A 53 -9.34 -5.60 -9.32
C ALA A 53 -7.80 -5.55 -9.32
N LYS A 54 -7.19 -5.66 -10.50
CA LYS A 54 -5.73 -5.70 -10.68
C LYS A 54 -5.27 -4.65 -11.67
N ALA A 55 -4.08 -4.09 -11.43
CA ALA A 55 -3.40 -3.23 -12.39
C ALA A 55 -1.88 -3.45 -12.34
N GLU A 56 -1.20 -3.27 -13.46
CA GLU A 56 0.24 -3.04 -13.49
C GLU A 56 0.50 -1.54 -13.70
N VAL A 57 1.20 -0.92 -12.76
CA VAL A 57 1.46 0.52 -12.78
C VAL A 57 2.96 0.75 -13.03
N SER A 58 3.29 1.52 -14.05
CA SER A 58 4.64 2.04 -14.23
C SER A 58 4.73 3.42 -13.60
N ILE A 59 5.61 3.57 -12.61
CA ILE A 59 5.80 4.81 -11.85
C ILE A 59 7.25 5.24 -11.86
N LEU A 60 7.49 6.54 -11.69
CA LEU A 60 8.79 7.09 -11.34
C LEU A 60 8.65 8.08 -10.19
N VAL A 61 9.74 8.34 -9.49
CA VAL A 61 9.85 9.45 -8.53
C VAL A 61 10.61 10.58 -9.22
N ASN A 62 10.00 11.75 -9.35
CA ASN A 62 10.63 12.90 -10.02
C ASN A 62 11.67 13.61 -9.13
N SER A 63 12.27 14.69 -9.63
CA SER A 63 13.24 15.52 -8.89
C SER A 63 12.68 16.05 -7.57
N ASP A 64 11.38 16.35 -7.53
CA ASP A 64 10.69 16.98 -6.40
C ASP A 64 10.13 15.98 -5.39
N ASN A 65 10.56 14.71 -5.49
CA ASN A 65 10.07 13.58 -4.69
C ASN A 65 8.57 13.33 -4.84
N GLN A 66 8.01 13.56 -6.02
CA GLN A 66 6.63 13.21 -6.34
C GLN A 66 6.55 11.93 -7.17
N LEU A 67 5.55 11.11 -6.90
CA LEU A 67 5.16 10.00 -7.75
C LEU A 67 4.61 10.53 -9.07
N VAL A 68 5.10 9.99 -10.19
CA VAL A 68 4.55 10.24 -11.52
C VAL A 68 4.17 8.91 -12.14
N ILE A 69 2.91 8.77 -12.52
CA ILE A 69 2.42 7.60 -13.26
C ILE A 69 2.81 7.77 -14.73
N VAL A 70 3.57 6.82 -15.25
CA VAL A 70 3.94 6.72 -16.66
C VAL A 70 2.88 5.95 -17.43
N SER A 71 2.41 4.83 -16.88
CA SER A 71 1.36 4.03 -17.49
C SER A 71 0.61 3.20 -16.45
N VAL A 72 -0.62 2.82 -16.78
CA VAL A 72 -1.45 1.89 -16.01
C VAL A 72 -2.08 0.91 -16.98
N THR A 73 -1.85 -0.38 -16.77
CA THR A 73 -2.48 -1.46 -17.52
C THR A 73 -3.47 -2.18 -16.60
N SER A 74 -4.76 -2.17 -16.93
CA SER A 74 -5.82 -2.85 -16.18
C SER A 74 -7.04 -3.08 -17.06
N GLU A 75 -7.77 -4.16 -16.80
CA GLU A 75 -9.09 -4.41 -17.38
C GLU A 75 -10.18 -3.52 -16.75
N ASN A 76 -9.90 -2.94 -15.56
CA ASN A 76 -10.85 -2.10 -14.83
C ASN A 76 -10.49 -0.62 -15.01
N GLN A 77 -11.20 0.08 -15.90
CA GLN A 77 -10.94 1.50 -16.17
C GLN A 77 -11.16 2.40 -14.96
N PHE A 78 -12.13 2.08 -14.08
CA PHE A 78 -12.32 2.83 -12.84
C PHE A 78 -11.09 2.72 -11.93
N LEU A 79 -10.43 1.55 -11.89
CA LEU A 79 -9.18 1.37 -11.15
C LEU A 79 -8.07 2.23 -11.76
N VAL A 80 -7.99 2.31 -13.09
CA VAL A 80 -7.01 3.17 -13.77
C VAL A 80 -7.17 4.63 -13.34
N ASP A 81 -8.39 5.16 -13.39
CA ASP A 81 -8.66 6.56 -13.06
C ASP A 81 -8.49 6.84 -11.55
N TYR A 82 -8.86 5.87 -10.71
CA TYR A 82 -8.61 5.91 -9.28
C TYR A 82 -7.11 6.02 -8.95
N LEU A 83 -6.29 5.14 -9.52
CA LEU A 83 -4.84 5.13 -9.30
C LEU A 83 -4.19 6.44 -9.75
N LYS A 84 -4.57 6.95 -10.94
CA LYS A 84 -4.09 8.25 -11.44
C LYS A 84 -4.44 9.38 -10.48
N ARG A 85 -5.70 9.47 -10.04
CA ARG A 85 -6.18 10.51 -9.11
C ARG A 85 -5.49 10.45 -7.75
N LYS A 86 -5.27 9.24 -7.22
CA LYS A 86 -4.71 9.05 -5.89
C LYS A 86 -3.20 9.20 -5.83
N LEU A 87 -2.46 8.80 -6.86
CA LEU A 87 -1.00 8.69 -6.80
C LEU A 87 -0.27 9.78 -7.57
N ASN A 88 -0.80 10.26 -8.70
CA ASN A 88 -0.04 11.15 -9.57
C ASN A 88 0.25 12.50 -8.87
N TYR A 89 1.50 12.93 -8.95
CA TYR A 89 2.08 14.12 -8.32
C TYR A 89 2.03 14.17 -6.78
N LYS A 90 1.77 13.04 -6.10
CA LYS A 90 1.84 12.97 -4.63
C LYS A 90 3.29 12.88 -4.16
N LYS A 91 3.64 13.69 -3.15
CA LYS A 91 4.95 13.65 -2.51
C LYS A 91 5.12 12.36 -1.72
N VAL A 92 6.31 11.77 -1.82
CA VAL A 92 6.73 10.55 -1.11
C VAL A 92 8.10 10.76 -0.48
N ASN A 93 8.36 10.13 0.65
CA ASN A 93 9.63 10.26 1.38
C ASN A 93 10.45 8.98 1.28
N VAL A 94 11.04 8.75 0.10
CA VAL A 94 11.93 7.61 -0.16
C VAL A 94 13.30 8.06 -0.61
N LYS A 95 14.33 7.71 0.17
CA LYS A 95 15.73 8.13 -0.07
C LYS A 95 16.57 7.14 -0.88
N ALA A 96 16.27 5.83 -0.82
CA ALA A 96 17.10 4.82 -1.48
C ALA A 96 16.68 4.51 -2.94
N PHE A 97 15.60 5.11 -3.43
CA PHE A 97 15.17 4.96 -4.83
C PHE A 97 15.96 5.89 -5.74
N LYS A 98 16.31 5.39 -6.94
CA LYS A 98 16.89 6.25 -7.98
C LYS A 98 15.75 7.10 -8.57
N LYS A 99 15.87 8.42 -8.47
CA LYS A 99 14.96 9.37 -9.13
C LYS A 99 15.00 9.19 -10.64
N MET A 100 13.91 9.57 -11.32
CA MET A 100 13.75 9.50 -12.77
C MET A 100 13.91 8.09 -13.36
N LYS A 101 13.92 7.04 -12.52
CA LYS A 101 13.88 5.65 -12.96
C LYS A 101 12.44 5.14 -12.92
N ILE A 102 12.05 4.41 -13.96
CA ILE A 102 10.75 3.75 -14.04
C ILE A 102 10.80 2.44 -13.26
N TYR A 103 9.80 2.22 -12.42
CA TYR A 103 9.56 1.03 -11.64
C TYR A 103 8.17 0.49 -11.97
N LYS A 104 8.05 -0.85 -12.04
CA LYS A 104 6.77 -1.52 -12.20
C LYS A 104 6.24 -1.97 -10.84
N MET A 105 4.98 -1.68 -10.59
CA MET A 105 4.29 -1.98 -9.35
C MET A 105 2.95 -2.67 -9.67
N PRO A 106 2.81 -3.97 -9.35
CA PRO A 106 1.52 -4.62 -9.41
C PRO A 106 0.64 -4.13 -8.26
N VAL A 107 -0.61 -3.78 -8.57
CA VAL A 107 -1.63 -3.38 -7.60
C VAL A 107 -2.77 -4.40 -7.66
N LYS A 108 -3.22 -4.82 -6.48
CA LYS A 108 -4.38 -5.69 -6.29
C LYS A 108 -5.25 -5.10 -5.20
N ILE A 109 -6.51 -4.81 -5.53
CA ILE A 109 -7.54 -4.45 -4.56
C ILE A 109 -8.45 -5.67 -4.42
N ILE A 110 -8.75 -6.04 -3.18
CA ILE A 110 -9.57 -7.21 -2.84
C ILE A 110 -10.73 -6.68 -2.01
N LYS A 111 -11.94 -7.19 -2.28
CA LYS A 111 -13.12 -6.89 -1.49
C LYS A 111 -12.89 -7.34 -0.04
N ALA A 112 -13.14 -6.44 0.90
CA ALA A 112 -13.03 -6.71 2.33
C ALA A 112 -14.07 -7.73 2.78
#